data_AF-A0A536V530-F1
#
_entry.id   AF-A0A536V530-F1
#
_cell.length_a   1.000
_cell.length_b   1.000
_cell.length_c   1.000
_cell.angle_alpha   90.00
_cell.angle_beta   90.00
_cell.angle_gamma   90.00
#
_symmetry.space_group_name_H-M   'P 1'
#
loop_
_entity.id
_entity.type
_entity.pdbx_description
1 polymer ?
#
loop_
_entity_poly.entity_id
_entity_poly.type
_entity_poly.pdbx_seq_one_letter_code
_entity_poly.pdbx_strand_id
1 'polypeptide(L)'
;MSDQSASAIKLVRHFRQILLWPLQLQPIRTGAQIQEPWDILKQAGADNPWSELRDEFSCDPAQFQERHYSEFVTFLPYVRSFLYGEGKAGSAMAPIESPIRVFRRTDVAKVRMTFPGADPEPVTFNVAHVDLCLFYDIDVAILVIEIFGHDLSLARVQETMYRFGRAYPTYWREDNFGGHCLARAEWLARDGSVLAASDYEQRERFLSFVGEHRAPYFASHWQFLLKPLVPDHGVEKGLIRYRQVEYSRMPLLAYLAMDDVRALSRADFVRVGLVTAPGASDALPYSAHYVRDFETRYCYDQFWNEDRSDRPGTRFMSCGHAFVMVGDANDAFFVDSDAGLLGQFRHQYFLLFLIPHFHKAALLMLSDRMVHALNRLDIQDPESVKRFKRSIRHLLEIFLRFTHRYWFHEVSDQPQAKELYRMTASYLGADRLYDEI
;
A
#
# COMPACT_ATOMS: atom_id res chain seq x y z
N MET A 1 -22.76 -6.05 -44.40
CA MET A 1 -23.50 -5.66 -43.19
C MET A 1 -22.99 -6.52 -42.05
N SER A 2 -21.93 -6.06 -41.39
CA SER A 2 -21.43 -6.65 -40.15
C SER A 2 -21.53 -5.55 -39.12
N ASP A 3 -22.63 -5.57 -38.38
CA ASP A 3 -22.86 -4.74 -37.22
C ASP A 3 -21.91 -5.24 -36.13
N GLN A 4 -20.65 -4.77 -36.15
CA GLN A 4 -19.79 -4.84 -34.98
C GLN A 4 -20.47 -3.93 -33.97
N SER A 5 -21.24 -4.51 -33.05
CA SER A 5 -21.74 -3.77 -31.91
C SER A 5 -20.52 -3.12 -31.25
N ALA A 6 -20.48 -1.79 -31.27
CA ALA A 6 -19.52 -1.05 -30.48
C ALA A 6 -19.77 -1.52 -29.04
N SER A 7 -18.86 -2.34 -28.51
CA SER A 7 -18.95 -2.81 -27.13
C SER A 7 -19.15 -1.57 -26.26
N ALA A 8 -20.31 -1.49 -25.61
CA ALA A 8 -20.66 -0.34 -24.78
C ALA A 8 -19.52 -0.12 -23.78
N ILE A 9 -19.03 1.12 -23.71
CA ILE A 9 -17.90 1.47 -22.86
C ILE A 9 -18.28 1.13 -21.41
N LYS A 10 -17.56 0.19 -20.80
CA LYS A 10 -17.74 -0.16 -19.39
C LYS A 10 -17.24 0.99 -18.54
N LEU A 11 -18.15 1.69 -17.88
CA LEU A 11 -17.88 2.94 -17.18
C LEU A 11 -17.78 2.72 -15.67
N VAL A 12 -16.71 3.25 -15.08
CA VAL A 12 -16.48 3.32 -13.64
C VAL A 12 -16.82 4.73 -13.19
N ARG A 13 -17.99 4.89 -12.57
CA ARG A 13 -18.52 6.19 -12.11
C ARG A 13 -17.67 6.78 -11.00
N HIS A 14 -17.18 5.94 -10.11
CA HIS A 14 -16.24 6.33 -9.06
C HIS A 14 -15.14 5.29 -8.89
N PHE A 15 -13.90 5.74 -9.00
CA PHE A 15 -12.72 4.93 -8.81
C PHE A 15 -11.89 5.49 -7.66
N ARG A 16 -11.43 4.61 -6.77
CA ARG A 16 -10.36 4.92 -5.82
C ARG A 16 -9.28 3.85 -5.87
N GLN A 17 -8.05 4.28 -5.62
CA GLN A 17 -6.92 3.39 -5.43
C GLN A 17 -6.07 3.87 -4.26
N ILE A 18 -5.76 2.97 -3.35
CA ILE A 18 -4.84 3.21 -2.24
C ILE A 18 -3.59 2.37 -2.48
N LEU A 19 -2.42 3.00 -2.61
CA LEU A 19 -1.13 2.33 -2.69
C LEU A 19 -0.49 2.23 -1.31
N LEU A 20 0.11 1.08 -1.00
CA LEU A 20 0.99 0.91 0.15
C LEU A 20 2.40 0.67 -0.37
N TRP A 21 3.37 1.45 0.09
CA TRP A 21 4.78 1.22 -0.20
C TRP A 21 5.56 0.95 1.10
N PRO A 22 5.73 -0.34 1.46
CA PRO A 22 6.53 -0.73 2.61
C PRO A 22 8.03 -0.50 2.35
N LEU A 23 8.68 0.13 3.32
CA LEU A 23 10.07 0.56 3.28
C LEU A 23 10.76 0.16 4.59
N GLN A 24 12.00 -0.32 4.48
CA GLN A 24 12.87 -0.55 5.63
C GLN A 24 13.63 0.74 5.92
N LEU A 25 13.60 1.17 7.17
CA LEU A 25 14.40 2.28 7.65
C LEU A 25 15.77 1.79 8.12
N GLN A 26 16.81 2.56 7.80
CA GLN A 26 18.15 2.32 8.32
C GLN A 26 18.30 2.99 9.69
N PRO A 27 19.10 2.41 10.60
CA PRO A 27 19.37 3.00 11.90
C PRO A 27 19.97 4.41 11.78
N ILE A 28 19.44 5.34 12.57
CA ILE A 28 19.82 6.76 12.60
C ILE A 28 20.84 7.03 13.71
N ARG A 29 20.64 6.40 14.87
CA ARG A 29 21.42 6.58 16.11
C ARG A 29 22.21 5.30 16.40
N THR A 30 23.53 5.43 16.49
CA THR A 30 24.41 4.29 16.81
C THR A 30 24.20 3.86 18.26
N GLY A 31 23.89 2.58 18.48
CA GLY A 31 23.76 2.00 19.82
C GLY A 31 22.43 2.25 20.52
N ALA A 32 21.52 3.04 19.94
CA ALA A 32 20.16 3.18 20.42
C ALA A 32 19.34 1.94 20.10
N GLN A 33 18.50 1.49 21.03
CA GLN A 33 17.59 0.36 20.81
C GLN A 33 16.40 0.77 19.93
N ILE A 34 15.97 2.03 20.03
CA ILE A 34 14.86 2.62 19.29
C ILE A 34 15.38 3.86 18.54
N GLN A 35 15.07 3.96 17.25
CA GLN A 35 15.67 4.96 16.36
C GLN A 35 14.90 6.28 16.31
N GLU A 36 13.61 6.25 16.64
CA GLU A 36 12.71 7.42 16.73
C GLU A 36 12.76 8.36 15.51
N PRO A 37 12.56 7.84 14.27
CA PRO A 37 12.60 8.66 13.04
C PRO A 37 11.59 9.82 13.06
N TRP A 38 10.50 9.68 13.81
CA TRP A 38 9.47 10.71 13.97
C TRP A 38 9.99 11.98 14.64
N ASP A 39 11.05 11.94 15.47
CA ASP A 39 11.60 13.15 16.10
C ASP A 39 12.18 14.12 15.06
N ILE A 40 12.72 13.57 13.97
CA ILE A 40 13.23 14.36 12.84
C ILE A 40 12.05 14.88 12.01
N LEU A 41 11.02 14.06 11.79
CA LEU A 41 9.83 14.48 11.02
C LEU A 41 8.96 15.51 11.73
N LYS A 42 8.98 15.57 13.07
CA LYS A 42 8.29 16.62 13.84
C LYS A 42 8.96 17.98 13.76
N GLN A 43 10.24 18.02 13.37
CA GLN A 43 10.97 19.28 13.25
C GLN A 43 10.48 20.02 12.00
N ALA A 44 9.86 21.18 12.22
CA ALA A 44 9.47 22.06 11.12
C ALA A 44 10.71 22.51 10.35
N GLY A 45 10.67 22.42 9.03
CA GLY A 45 11.72 22.87 8.14
C GLY A 45 11.15 23.12 6.75
N ALA A 46 11.78 24.00 5.97
CA ALA A 46 11.31 24.36 4.63
C ALA A 46 11.22 23.13 3.69
N ASP A 47 12.07 22.12 3.93
CA ASP A 47 12.15 20.89 3.14
C ASP A 47 11.37 19.71 3.75
N ASN A 48 10.63 19.93 4.84
CA ASN A 48 9.85 18.89 5.51
C ASN A 48 8.34 19.14 5.32
N PRO A 49 7.68 18.44 4.38
CA PRO A 49 6.25 18.61 4.13
C PRO A 49 5.36 17.82 5.10
N TRP A 50 5.94 17.06 6.03
CA TRP A 50 5.21 16.15 6.90
C TRP A 50 4.71 16.83 8.17
N SER A 51 3.48 16.50 8.55
CA SER A 51 2.87 16.90 9.81
C SER A 51 2.29 15.67 10.50
N GLU A 52 2.57 15.47 11.79
CA GLU A 52 2.00 14.36 12.54
C GLU A 52 0.49 14.55 12.64
N LEU A 53 -0.27 13.57 12.13
CA LEU A 53 -1.71 13.51 12.38
C LEU A 53 -1.90 13.08 13.83
N ARG A 54 -2.60 13.91 14.59
CA ARG A 54 -3.10 13.47 15.90
C ARG A 54 -4.15 12.39 15.66
N ASP A 55 -4.05 11.33 16.45
CA ASP A 55 -4.98 10.21 16.42
C ASP A 55 -6.43 10.70 16.45
N GLU A 56 -7.25 10.17 15.53
CA GLU A 56 -8.67 10.51 15.38
C GLU A 56 -9.46 10.14 16.65
N PHE A 57 -8.96 9.21 17.47
CA PHE A 57 -9.51 8.85 18.78
C PHE A 57 -9.05 9.77 19.92
N SER A 58 -8.11 10.67 19.64
CA SER A 58 -7.65 11.73 20.57
C SER A 58 -8.39 13.06 20.37
N CYS A 59 -9.44 13.09 19.54
CA CYS A 59 -10.29 14.26 19.32
C CYS A 59 -11.30 14.49 20.46
N ASP A 60 -11.97 15.64 20.44
CA ASP A 60 -13.13 15.89 21.32
C ASP A 60 -14.18 14.79 21.08
N PRO A 61 -14.65 14.05 22.12
CA PRO A 61 -15.67 13.02 21.96
C PRO A 61 -16.93 13.49 21.21
N ALA A 62 -17.26 14.79 21.26
CA ALA A 62 -18.38 15.37 20.53
C ALA A 62 -18.14 15.44 19.00
N GLN A 63 -16.91 15.28 18.53
CA GLN A 63 -16.50 15.26 17.12
C GLN A 63 -16.35 13.84 16.56
N PHE A 64 -16.63 12.82 17.38
CA PHE A 64 -16.50 11.42 17.01
C PHE A 64 -17.62 11.02 16.03
N GLN A 65 -17.23 10.62 14.83
CA GLN A 65 -18.14 10.26 13.72
C GLN A 65 -18.45 8.76 13.72
N GLU A 66 -19.62 8.39 13.20
CA GLU A 66 -20.12 7.01 13.18
C GLU A 66 -19.16 6.04 12.46
N ARG A 67 -18.49 6.51 11.40
CA ARG A 67 -17.44 5.73 10.72
C ARG A 67 -16.31 5.26 11.64
N HIS A 68 -15.89 6.09 12.61
CA HIS A 68 -14.82 5.73 13.55
C HIS A 68 -15.31 4.69 14.56
N TYR A 69 -16.59 4.75 14.93
CA TYR A 69 -17.20 3.73 15.76
C TYR A 69 -17.26 2.39 15.04
N SER A 70 -17.73 2.37 13.79
CA SER A 70 -17.83 1.15 12.96
C SER A 70 -16.47 0.47 12.81
N GLU A 71 -15.43 1.25 12.47
CA GLU A 71 -14.04 0.77 12.38
C GLU A 71 -13.56 0.18 13.72
N PHE A 72 -13.74 0.91 14.82
CA PHE A 72 -13.30 0.48 16.15
C PHE A 72 -13.93 -0.85 16.57
N VAL A 73 -15.25 -1.01 16.38
CA VAL A 73 -15.95 -2.22 16.82
C VAL A 73 -15.66 -3.44 15.96
N THR A 74 -15.13 -3.26 14.74
CA THR A 74 -14.66 -4.38 13.91
C THR A 74 -13.50 -5.12 14.55
N PHE A 75 -12.53 -4.41 15.12
CA PHE A 75 -11.29 -5.04 15.56
C PHE A 75 -11.41 -5.70 16.94
N LEU A 76 -10.61 -6.74 17.19
CA LEU A 76 -10.48 -7.35 18.51
C LEU A 76 -9.76 -6.41 19.50
N PRO A 77 -9.99 -6.51 20.83
CA PRO A 77 -9.43 -5.58 21.80
C PRO A 77 -7.91 -5.37 21.71
N TYR A 78 -7.12 -6.44 21.53
CA TYR A 78 -5.66 -6.33 21.42
C TYR A 78 -5.21 -5.63 20.12
N VAL A 79 -5.98 -5.77 19.04
CA VAL A 79 -5.73 -5.04 17.79
C VAL A 79 -6.13 -3.57 17.94
N ARG A 80 -7.19 -3.26 18.69
CA ARG A 80 -7.56 -1.87 19.02
C ARG A 80 -6.45 -1.16 19.80
N SER A 81 -5.85 -1.81 20.80
CA SER A 81 -4.70 -1.25 21.53
C SER A 81 -3.51 -0.98 20.60
N PHE A 82 -3.30 -1.82 19.57
CA PHE A 82 -2.28 -1.59 18.54
C PHE A 82 -2.63 -0.43 17.60
N LEU A 83 -3.88 -0.29 17.19
CA LEU A 83 -4.29 0.73 16.22
C LEU A 83 -4.45 2.12 16.87
N TYR A 84 -5.09 2.17 18.03
CA TYR A 84 -5.59 3.41 18.65
C TYR A 84 -4.99 3.68 20.04
N GLY A 85 -4.13 2.78 20.55
CA GLY A 85 -3.63 2.87 21.92
C GLY A 85 -4.71 2.56 22.96
N GLU A 86 -4.44 2.94 24.22
CA GLU A 86 -5.37 2.78 25.33
C GLU A 86 -5.80 4.14 25.88
N GLY A 87 -7.12 4.33 26.03
CA GLY A 87 -7.69 5.53 26.62
C GLY A 87 -7.29 5.71 28.09
N LYS A 88 -7.45 6.93 28.61
CA LYS A 88 -7.19 7.28 30.03
C LYS A 88 -8.18 6.57 30.95
N ALA A 89 -7.95 5.30 31.27
CA ALA A 89 -8.78 4.53 32.18
C ALA A 89 -8.44 4.87 33.64
N GLY A 90 -8.90 6.01 34.16
CA GLY A 90 -9.08 6.31 35.60
C GLY A 90 -7.93 6.01 36.60
N SER A 91 -6.75 5.67 36.12
CA SER A 91 -5.63 5.10 36.86
C SER A 91 -4.44 6.04 36.79
N ALA A 92 -3.62 6.06 37.85
CA ALA A 92 -2.39 6.84 37.95
C ALA A 92 -1.29 6.42 36.95
N MET A 93 -1.61 5.57 35.96
CA MET A 93 -0.71 5.19 34.87
C MET A 93 -0.88 6.14 33.68
N ALA A 94 0.26 6.48 33.06
CA ALA A 94 0.28 7.26 31.84
C ALA A 94 -0.49 6.54 30.71
N PRO A 95 -1.22 7.26 29.85
CA PRO A 95 -1.90 6.66 28.70
C PRO A 95 -0.89 5.94 27.79
N ILE A 96 -1.28 4.78 27.27
CA ILE A 96 -0.47 4.05 26.29
C ILE A 96 -0.84 4.60 24.91
N GLU A 97 0.07 5.39 24.31
CA GLU A 97 -0.11 5.91 22.96
C GLU A 97 -0.14 4.77 21.93
N SER A 98 -0.85 4.97 20.82
CA SER A 98 -0.79 4.05 19.68
C SER A 98 0.66 3.86 19.23
N PRO A 99 1.13 2.61 19.03
CA PRO A 99 2.44 2.35 18.46
C PRO A 99 2.53 2.78 16.98
N ILE A 100 1.43 3.18 16.34
CA ILE A 100 1.45 3.71 14.97
C ILE A 100 1.47 5.24 15.03
N ARG A 101 2.45 5.85 14.37
CA ARG A 101 2.51 7.29 14.14
C ARG A 101 2.27 7.57 12.67
N VAL A 102 1.26 8.38 12.35
CA VAL A 102 0.90 8.73 10.98
C VAL A 102 1.29 10.18 10.71
N PHE A 103 2.07 10.40 9.66
CA PHE A 103 2.43 11.74 9.19
C PHE A 103 1.74 12.01 7.86
N ARG A 104 1.07 13.15 7.72
CA ARG A 104 0.43 13.58 6.47
C ARG A 104 1.15 14.76 5.86
N ARG A 105 1.27 14.72 4.54
CA ARG A 105 1.62 15.90 3.73
C ARG A 105 0.40 16.39 2.96
N THR A 106 0.28 17.71 2.82
CA THR A 106 -0.93 18.37 2.27
C THR A 106 -0.65 19.24 1.04
N ASP A 107 0.62 19.32 0.63
CA ASP A 107 1.09 20.07 -0.52
C ASP A 107 0.72 19.40 -1.86
N VAL A 108 0.58 18.07 -1.87
CA VAL A 108 0.18 17.28 -3.06
C VAL A 108 -1.35 17.20 -3.16
N ALA A 109 -1.91 17.69 -4.27
CA ALA A 109 -3.36 17.76 -4.47
C ALA A 109 -3.87 16.83 -5.58
N LYS A 110 -3.08 16.60 -6.63
CA LYS A 110 -3.46 15.79 -7.79
C LYS A 110 -2.26 15.02 -8.33
N VAL A 111 -2.54 13.99 -9.12
CA VAL A 111 -1.55 13.30 -9.95
C VAL A 111 -2.02 13.27 -11.39
N ARG A 112 -1.16 13.72 -12.30
CA ARG A 112 -1.40 13.66 -13.74
C ARG A 112 -0.62 12.50 -14.34
N MET A 113 -1.31 11.60 -15.01
CA MET A 113 -0.76 10.36 -15.56
C MET A 113 -0.86 10.35 -17.08
N THR A 114 0.29 10.21 -17.73
CA THR A 114 0.38 9.94 -19.17
C THR A 114 0.63 8.44 -19.36
N PHE A 115 -0.21 7.80 -20.15
CA PHE A 115 -0.18 6.36 -20.38
C PHE A 115 0.55 6.06 -21.70
N PRO A 116 1.17 4.88 -21.85
CA PRO A 116 1.76 4.51 -23.14
C PRO A 116 0.68 4.26 -24.19
N GLY A 117 0.96 4.65 -25.43
CA GLY A 117 0.10 4.40 -26.59
C GLY A 117 -0.11 5.65 -27.44
N ALA A 118 -1.04 5.56 -28.38
CA ALA A 118 -1.34 6.62 -29.34
C ALA A 118 -2.26 7.73 -28.78
N ASP A 119 -2.83 7.53 -27.60
CA ASP A 119 -3.65 8.53 -26.90
C ASP A 119 -2.76 9.35 -25.96
N PRO A 120 -2.40 10.60 -26.34
CA PRO A 120 -1.49 11.42 -25.56
C PRO A 120 -2.18 12.13 -24.39
N GLU A 121 -3.51 12.09 -24.30
CA GLU A 121 -4.25 12.89 -23.31
C GLU A 121 -4.00 12.33 -21.89
N PRO A 122 -3.40 13.14 -21.00
CA PRO A 122 -3.12 12.69 -19.65
C PRO A 122 -4.40 12.67 -18.81
N VAL A 123 -4.54 11.66 -17.96
CA VAL A 123 -5.65 11.60 -16.99
C VAL A 123 -5.17 12.15 -15.66
N THR A 124 -5.96 13.06 -15.07
CA THR A 124 -5.66 13.65 -13.77
C THR A 124 -6.57 13.06 -12.71
N PHE A 125 -5.96 12.51 -11.65
CA PHE A 125 -6.65 12.00 -10.48
C PHE A 125 -6.47 12.98 -9.32
N ASN A 126 -7.49 13.09 -8.46
CA ASN A 126 -7.37 13.81 -7.21
C ASN A 126 -6.62 12.94 -6.18
N VAL A 127 -5.83 13.57 -5.32
CA VAL A 127 -5.18 12.92 -4.19
C VAL A 127 -6.01 13.20 -2.94
N ALA A 128 -6.53 12.15 -2.31
CA ALA A 128 -7.30 12.28 -1.08
C ALA A 128 -6.36 12.50 0.13
N HIS A 129 -5.28 11.72 0.20
CA HIS A 129 -4.21 11.91 1.18
C HIS A 129 -2.91 11.22 0.75
N VAL A 130 -1.81 11.70 1.33
CA VAL A 130 -0.49 11.06 1.31
C VAL A 130 -0.01 10.98 2.75
N ASP A 131 0.09 9.75 3.25
CA ASP A 131 0.45 9.47 4.64
C ASP A 131 1.70 8.61 4.72
N LEU A 132 2.47 8.78 5.80
CA LEU A 132 3.61 7.96 6.15
C LEU A 132 3.34 7.34 7.52
N CYS A 133 3.06 6.03 7.53
CA CYS A 133 2.86 5.25 8.74
C CYS A 133 4.20 4.74 9.26
N LEU A 134 4.54 5.09 10.50
CA LEU A 134 5.71 4.62 11.23
C LEU A 134 5.26 3.77 12.40
N PHE A 135 6.02 2.72 12.69
CA PHE A 135 5.69 1.76 13.74
C PHE A 135 6.73 1.86 14.85
N TYR A 136 6.27 2.01 16.09
CA TYR A 136 7.15 2.15 17.24
C TYR A 136 8.04 0.91 17.37
N ASP A 137 9.35 1.14 17.47
CA ASP A 137 10.35 0.09 17.73
C ASP A 137 10.45 -0.98 16.62
N ILE A 138 9.88 -0.70 15.45
CA ILE A 138 10.08 -1.46 14.21
C ILE A 138 10.57 -0.50 13.13
N ASP A 139 11.71 -0.79 12.53
CA ASP A 139 12.32 0.07 11.50
C ASP A 139 11.67 -0.13 10.13
N VAL A 140 10.35 0.02 10.08
CA VAL A 140 9.51 -0.03 8.89
C VAL A 140 8.72 1.26 8.79
N ALA A 141 8.62 1.80 7.59
CA ALA A 141 7.67 2.83 7.22
C ALA A 141 6.79 2.33 6.08
N ILE A 142 5.52 2.74 6.05
CA ILE A 142 4.63 2.48 4.90
C ILE A 142 4.14 3.83 4.38
N LEU A 143 4.54 4.18 3.16
CA LEU A 143 3.96 5.31 2.46
C LEU A 143 2.60 4.89 1.87
N VAL A 144 1.55 5.62 2.21
CA VAL A 144 0.17 5.39 1.78
C VAL A 144 -0.28 6.54 0.89
N ILE A 145 -0.78 6.23 -0.30
CA ILE A 145 -1.33 7.24 -1.21
C ILE A 145 -2.72 6.82 -1.65
N GLU A 146 -3.74 7.65 -1.36
CA GLU A 146 -5.09 7.48 -1.89
C GLU A 146 -5.32 8.45 -3.06
N ILE A 147 -5.65 7.91 -4.23
CA ILE A 147 -6.11 8.68 -5.39
C ILE A 147 -7.55 8.33 -5.76
N PHE A 148 -8.27 9.26 -6.37
CA PHE A 148 -9.61 9.01 -6.89
C PHE A 148 -9.92 9.78 -8.17
N GLY A 149 -10.87 9.23 -8.94
CA GLY A 149 -11.37 9.80 -10.19
C GLY A 149 -12.83 9.39 -10.44
N HIS A 150 -13.42 10.01 -11.45
CA HIS A 150 -14.82 9.81 -11.83
C HIS A 150 -14.94 9.55 -13.33
N ASP A 151 -16.00 8.83 -13.71
CA ASP A 151 -16.38 8.56 -15.10
C ASP A 151 -15.21 8.08 -15.98
N LEU A 152 -14.48 7.07 -15.49
CA LEU A 152 -13.35 6.46 -16.18
C LEU A 152 -13.76 5.20 -16.93
N SER A 153 -13.20 4.95 -18.10
CA SER A 153 -13.36 3.64 -18.74
C SER A 153 -12.68 2.55 -17.90
N LEU A 154 -13.24 1.34 -17.89
CA LEU A 154 -12.64 0.19 -17.22
C LEU A 154 -11.19 -0.05 -17.70
N ALA A 155 -10.93 0.12 -18.99
CA ALA A 155 -9.58 -0.01 -19.56
C ALA A 155 -8.61 0.99 -18.91
N ARG A 156 -9.03 2.25 -18.69
CA ARG A 156 -8.20 3.26 -18.01
C ARG A 156 -7.97 2.91 -16.54
N VAL A 157 -8.97 2.36 -15.85
CA VAL A 157 -8.83 1.89 -14.47
C VAL A 157 -7.85 0.72 -14.39
N GLN A 158 -7.97 -0.28 -15.25
CA GLN A 158 -7.03 -1.41 -15.33
C GLN A 158 -5.60 -0.94 -15.62
N GLU A 159 -5.42 -0.04 -16.59
CA GLU A 159 -4.15 0.63 -16.90
C GLU A 159 -3.56 1.33 -15.66
N THR A 160 -4.38 2.08 -14.92
CA THR A 160 -3.95 2.82 -13.71
C THR A 160 -3.47 1.86 -12.62
N MET A 161 -4.27 0.85 -12.28
CA MET A 161 -3.93 -0.16 -11.27
C MET A 161 -2.68 -0.96 -11.66
N TYR A 162 -2.49 -1.23 -12.94
CA TYR A 162 -1.35 -2.01 -13.43
C TYR A 162 -0.02 -1.25 -13.41
N ARG A 163 -0.05 0.06 -13.66
CA ARG A 163 1.16 0.86 -13.94
C ARG A 163 1.58 1.83 -12.85
N PHE A 164 0.62 2.45 -12.16
CA PHE A 164 0.91 3.62 -11.33
C PHE A 164 1.83 3.30 -10.16
N GLY A 165 1.51 2.26 -9.38
CA GLY A 165 2.26 1.87 -8.18
C GLY A 165 3.58 1.15 -8.44
N ARG A 166 4.43 1.68 -9.31
CA ARG A 166 5.76 1.12 -9.60
C ARG A 166 6.85 2.10 -9.22
N ALA A 167 7.70 1.71 -8.27
CA ALA A 167 8.78 2.57 -7.79
C ALA A 167 9.86 2.79 -8.87
N TYR A 168 10.02 1.84 -9.79
CA TYR A 168 10.98 1.84 -10.91
C TYR A 168 10.57 0.83 -11.99
N PRO A 169 11.05 0.98 -13.23
CA PRO A 169 10.76 0.05 -14.32
C PRO A 169 11.55 -1.26 -14.16
N THR A 170 11.01 -2.36 -14.68
CA THR A 170 11.64 -3.69 -14.59
C THR A 170 12.47 -4.06 -15.82
N TYR A 171 12.28 -3.33 -16.92
CA TYR A 171 13.07 -3.41 -18.15
C TYR A 171 12.83 -2.14 -18.97
N TRP A 172 13.55 -1.99 -20.07
CA TRP A 172 13.31 -0.94 -21.06
C TRP A 172 13.09 -1.56 -22.44
N ARG A 173 12.18 -0.97 -23.21
CA ARG A 173 12.00 -1.27 -24.63
C ARG A 173 13.07 -0.54 -25.46
N GLU A 174 13.11 -0.81 -26.77
CA GLU A 174 14.09 -0.19 -27.69
C GLU A 174 14.00 1.35 -27.74
N ASP A 175 12.83 1.91 -27.46
CA ASP A 175 12.54 3.35 -27.37
C ASP A 175 12.87 3.96 -25.99
N ASN A 176 13.60 3.24 -25.12
CA ASN A 176 13.83 3.59 -23.71
C ASN A 176 12.54 3.76 -22.89
N PHE A 177 11.40 3.21 -23.33
CA PHE A 177 10.20 3.19 -22.52
C PHE A 177 10.37 2.24 -21.33
N GLY A 178 10.15 2.75 -20.12
CA GLY A 178 10.15 1.98 -18.88
C GLY A 178 9.02 0.94 -18.86
N GLY A 179 9.40 -0.34 -18.98
CA GLY A 179 8.48 -1.47 -19.01
C GLY A 179 7.51 -1.47 -17.84
N HIS A 180 6.22 -1.64 -18.16
CA HIS A 180 5.08 -1.67 -17.22
C HIS A 180 4.81 -0.38 -16.42
N CYS A 181 5.63 0.66 -16.55
CA CYS A 181 5.37 1.96 -15.94
C CYS A 181 4.38 2.78 -16.77
N LEU A 182 3.95 3.90 -16.19
CA LEU A 182 3.34 5.01 -16.94
C LEU A 182 4.40 5.63 -17.86
N ALA A 183 3.98 6.28 -18.94
CA ALA A 183 4.90 7.08 -19.75
C ALA A 183 5.41 8.29 -18.95
N ARG A 184 4.53 8.91 -18.15
CA ARG A 184 4.90 9.98 -17.22
C ARG A 184 3.89 10.08 -16.09
N ALA A 185 4.36 10.36 -14.88
CA ALA A 185 3.53 10.68 -13.72
C ALA A 185 4.01 12.01 -13.11
N GLU A 186 3.09 12.90 -12.78
CA GLU A 186 3.40 14.22 -12.25
C GLU A 186 2.55 14.50 -11.01
N TRP A 187 3.19 14.79 -9.88
CA TRP A 187 2.52 15.29 -8.68
C TRP A 187 2.25 16.78 -8.84
N LEU A 188 1.02 17.20 -8.58
CA LEU A 188 0.59 18.58 -8.74
C LEU A 188 0.15 19.19 -7.41
N ALA A 189 0.51 20.45 -7.19
CA ALA A 189 -0.03 21.25 -6.10
C ALA A 189 -1.46 21.72 -6.39
N ARG A 190 -2.09 22.37 -5.42
CA ARG A 190 -3.48 22.89 -5.54
C ARG A 190 -3.64 23.94 -6.64
N ASP A 191 -2.59 24.71 -6.92
CA ASP A 191 -2.55 25.73 -7.98
C ASP A 191 -2.26 25.13 -9.38
N GLY A 192 -2.05 23.82 -9.46
CA GLY A 192 -1.73 23.11 -10.71
C GLY A 192 -0.25 23.09 -11.08
N SER A 193 0.63 23.70 -10.26
CA SER A 193 2.08 23.60 -10.46
C SER A 193 2.57 22.16 -10.31
N VAL A 194 3.55 21.78 -11.12
CA VAL A 194 4.18 20.45 -11.06
C VAL A 194 5.22 20.46 -9.95
N LEU A 195 4.99 19.64 -8.92
CA LEU A 195 5.89 19.47 -7.78
C LEU A 195 7.05 18.52 -8.10
N ALA A 196 6.76 17.41 -8.79
CA ALA A 196 7.75 16.45 -9.26
C ALA A 196 7.19 15.60 -10.40
N ALA A 197 8.09 15.08 -11.25
CA ALA A 197 7.76 14.21 -12.37
C ALA A 197 8.58 12.91 -12.32
N SER A 198 8.02 11.83 -12.86
CA SER A 198 8.73 10.58 -13.09
C SER A 198 9.80 10.75 -14.16
N ASP A 199 10.81 9.90 -14.12
CA ASP A 199 11.99 9.90 -14.99
C ASP A 199 12.28 8.49 -15.56
N TYR A 200 11.23 7.69 -15.77
CA TYR A 200 11.35 6.28 -16.20
C TYR A 200 12.12 6.09 -17.51
N GLU A 201 12.12 7.10 -18.37
CA GLU A 201 12.83 7.16 -19.65
C GLU A 201 14.36 7.29 -19.49
N GLN A 202 14.86 7.71 -18.32
CA GLN A 202 16.29 7.91 -18.07
C GLN A 202 17.03 6.60 -17.79
N ARG A 203 16.94 5.65 -18.71
CA ARG A 203 17.49 4.28 -18.60
C ARG A 203 18.90 4.22 -18.00
N GLU A 204 19.83 5.05 -18.50
CA GLU A 204 21.23 5.05 -18.06
C GLU A 204 21.37 5.33 -16.57
N ARG A 205 20.55 6.22 -16.01
CA ARG A 205 20.56 6.57 -14.58
C ARG A 205 20.19 5.38 -13.69
N PHE A 206 19.20 4.60 -14.11
CA PHE A 206 18.80 3.41 -13.36
C PHE A 206 19.87 2.32 -13.45
N LEU A 207 20.44 2.11 -14.64
CA LEU A 207 21.45 1.08 -14.87
C LEU A 207 22.78 1.38 -14.15
N SER A 208 23.26 2.63 -14.21
CA SER A 208 24.48 3.04 -13.52
C SER A 208 24.34 2.90 -12.01
N PHE A 209 23.21 3.34 -11.45
CA PHE A 209 22.93 3.24 -10.02
C PHE A 209 22.94 1.78 -9.53
N VAL A 210 22.32 0.85 -10.27
CA VAL A 210 22.38 -0.58 -9.94
C VAL A 210 23.81 -1.13 -10.04
N GLY A 211 24.57 -0.71 -11.05
CA GLY A 211 25.96 -1.09 -11.24
C GLY A 211 26.87 -0.66 -10.09
N GLU A 212 26.68 0.56 -9.59
CA GLU A 212 27.48 1.17 -8.53
C GLU A 212 27.07 0.70 -7.13
N HIS A 213 25.77 0.55 -6.88
CA HIS A 213 25.24 0.38 -5.52
C HIS A 213 24.64 -0.99 -5.23
N ARG A 214 24.40 -1.82 -6.25
CA ARG A 214 23.67 -3.10 -6.12
C ARG A 214 22.28 -2.94 -5.50
N ALA A 215 21.65 -1.79 -5.75
CA ALA A 215 20.31 -1.45 -5.29
C ALA A 215 19.52 -0.76 -6.41
N PRO A 216 18.18 -0.85 -6.43
CA PRO A 216 17.39 -0.16 -7.45
C PRO A 216 17.39 1.35 -7.25
N TYR A 217 17.41 2.08 -8.35
CA TYR A 217 17.11 3.52 -8.35
C TYR A 217 15.60 3.72 -8.31
N PHE A 218 15.10 4.54 -7.38
CA PHE A 218 13.67 4.89 -7.32
C PHE A 218 13.38 6.08 -8.24
N ALA A 219 12.27 6.09 -8.97
CA ALA A 219 11.94 7.21 -9.83
C ALA A 219 11.77 8.53 -9.04
N SER A 220 12.18 9.65 -9.62
CA SER A 220 12.33 10.94 -8.94
C SER A 220 11.06 11.44 -8.25
N HIS A 221 9.89 11.29 -8.87
CA HIS A 221 8.60 11.63 -8.25
C HIS A 221 8.25 10.83 -6.99
N TRP A 222 8.71 9.58 -6.87
CA TRP A 222 8.52 8.77 -5.66
C TRP A 222 9.48 9.22 -4.55
N GLN A 223 10.73 9.52 -4.91
CA GLN A 223 11.70 10.10 -3.95
C GLN A 223 11.20 11.45 -3.42
N PHE A 224 10.59 12.28 -4.27
CA PHE A 224 9.95 13.53 -3.86
C PHE A 224 8.88 13.33 -2.78
N LEU A 225 8.07 12.27 -2.90
CA LEU A 225 7.04 11.98 -1.89
C LEU A 225 7.64 11.67 -0.52
N LEU A 226 8.81 11.04 -0.48
CA LEU A 226 9.45 10.58 0.75
C LEU A 226 10.32 11.62 1.44
N LYS A 227 10.66 12.75 0.80
CA LYS A 227 11.45 13.82 1.44
C LYS A 227 10.86 14.19 2.82
N PRO A 228 11.68 14.30 3.88
CA PRO A 228 13.15 14.35 3.89
C PRO A 228 13.86 12.99 3.97
N LEU A 229 13.14 11.86 3.89
CA LEU A 229 13.75 10.54 3.83
C LEU A 229 14.47 10.38 2.49
N VAL A 230 15.67 9.79 2.49
CA VAL A 230 16.49 9.59 1.28
C VAL A 230 16.82 8.11 1.04
N PRO A 231 17.00 7.67 -0.22
CA PRO A 231 17.45 6.30 -0.49
C PRO A 231 18.79 6.01 0.19
N ASP A 232 18.94 4.81 0.76
CA ASP A 232 20.15 4.46 1.52
C ASP A 232 21.44 4.56 0.71
N HIS A 233 21.41 4.10 -0.54
CA HIS A 233 22.56 4.14 -1.44
C HIS A 233 22.62 5.42 -2.30
N GLY A 234 21.77 6.42 -2.02
CA GLY A 234 21.76 7.69 -2.74
C GLY A 234 22.89 8.64 -2.31
N VAL A 235 23.27 9.55 -3.23
CA VAL A 235 24.22 10.65 -2.96
C VAL A 235 23.66 11.73 -2.04
N GLU A 236 22.33 11.79 -1.91
CA GLU A 236 21.67 12.78 -1.05
C GLU A 236 22.01 12.56 0.42
N LYS A 237 22.30 13.67 1.11
CA LYS A 237 22.48 13.67 2.55
C LYS A 237 21.10 13.73 3.20
N GLY A 238 20.79 12.73 4.02
CA GLY A 238 19.59 12.68 4.83
C GLY A 238 19.84 11.83 6.07
N LEU A 239 19.17 12.20 7.17
CA LEU A 239 19.29 11.48 8.44
C LEU A 239 18.48 10.18 8.43
N ILE A 240 17.30 10.21 7.80
CA ILE A 240 16.45 9.02 7.66
C ILE A 240 16.73 8.41 6.29
N ARG A 241 17.32 7.22 6.27
CA ARG A 241 17.60 6.46 5.06
C ARG A 241 16.62 5.30 4.93
N TYR A 242 16.19 5.01 3.71
CA TYR A 242 15.28 3.91 3.43
C TYR A 242 15.78 2.97 2.34
N ARG A 243 15.32 1.72 2.43
CA ARG A 243 15.48 0.68 1.41
C ARG A 243 14.12 0.09 1.09
N GLN A 244 14.02 -0.48 -0.11
CA GLN A 244 12.86 -1.28 -0.48
C GLN A 244 12.96 -2.65 0.19
N VAL A 245 11.81 -3.13 0.69
CA VAL A 245 11.69 -4.44 1.34
C VAL A 245 11.27 -5.53 0.36
N GLU A 246 10.35 -5.19 -0.54
CA GLU A 246 9.73 -6.14 -1.46
C GLU A 246 10.12 -5.86 -2.92
N TYR A 247 9.14 -5.97 -3.82
CA TYR A 247 9.26 -5.85 -5.25
C TYR A 247 8.90 -4.44 -5.74
N SER A 248 9.29 -4.11 -6.97
CA SER A 248 9.03 -2.81 -7.66
C SER A 248 7.58 -2.33 -7.59
N ARG A 249 6.63 -3.26 -7.43
CA ARG A 249 5.20 -3.02 -7.47
C ARG A 249 4.62 -2.89 -6.06
N MET A 250 4.08 -1.72 -5.76
CA MET A 250 3.41 -1.38 -4.51
C MET A 250 2.08 -2.15 -4.40
N PRO A 251 1.81 -2.83 -3.27
CA PRO A 251 0.48 -3.34 -2.96
C PRO A 251 -0.60 -2.27 -3.07
N LEU A 252 -1.83 -2.69 -3.42
CA LEU A 252 -2.92 -1.73 -3.61
C LEU A 252 -4.28 -2.21 -3.13
N LEU A 253 -5.10 -1.27 -2.68
CA LEU A 253 -6.55 -1.42 -2.64
C LEU A 253 -7.18 -0.69 -3.81
N ALA A 254 -8.26 -1.21 -4.38
CA ALA A 254 -9.06 -0.52 -5.37
C ALA A 254 -10.56 -0.64 -5.11
N TYR A 255 -11.28 0.46 -5.32
CA TYR A 255 -12.72 0.54 -5.21
C TYR A 255 -13.29 1.00 -6.56
N LEU A 256 -14.20 0.22 -7.13
CA LEU A 256 -14.82 0.47 -8.43
C LEU A 256 -16.34 0.49 -8.27
N ALA A 257 -16.93 1.68 -8.35
CA ALA A 257 -18.37 1.86 -8.54
C ALA A 257 -18.68 1.87 -10.04
N MET A 258 -19.24 0.77 -10.52
CA MET A 258 -19.56 0.57 -11.94
C MET A 258 -20.94 1.13 -12.24
N ASP A 259 -21.12 1.67 -13.44
CA ASP A 259 -22.44 2.02 -13.96
C ASP A 259 -23.34 0.78 -14.08
N ASP A 260 -22.78 -0.31 -14.63
CA ASP A 260 -23.36 -1.65 -14.62
C ASP A 260 -22.25 -2.67 -14.32
N VAL A 261 -22.33 -3.31 -13.15
CA VAL A 261 -21.34 -4.33 -12.75
C VAL A 261 -21.49 -5.62 -13.56
N ARG A 262 -22.69 -5.93 -14.06
CA ARG A 262 -22.96 -7.16 -14.84
C ARG A 262 -22.31 -7.13 -16.22
N ALA A 263 -21.97 -5.94 -16.70
CA ALA A 263 -21.20 -5.78 -17.92
C ALA A 263 -19.75 -6.30 -17.79
N LEU A 264 -19.25 -6.54 -16.57
CA LEU A 264 -17.92 -7.10 -16.36
C LEU A 264 -17.91 -8.59 -16.72
N SER A 265 -17.04 -8.94 -17.67
CA SER A 265 -16.77 -10.34 -17.98
C SER A 265 -15.94 -10.98 -16.87
N ARG A 266 -15.88 -12.31 -16.88
CA ARG A 266 -14.92 -13.07 -16.07
C ARG A 266 -13.48 -12.58 -16.27
N ALA A 267 -13.07 -12.28 -17.51
CA ALA A 267 -11.72 -11.82 -17.78
C ALA A 267 -11.45 -10.42 -17.21
N ASP A 268 -12.46 -9.56 -17.15
CA ASP A 268 -12.36 -8.27 -16.48
C ASP A 268 -12.17 -8.43 -14.97
N PHE A 269 -12.94 -9.32 -14.33
CA PHE A 269 -12.76 -9.66 -12.91
C PHE A 269 -11.36 -10.20 -12.63
N VAL A 270 -10.85 -11.13 -13.45
CA VAL A 270 -9.48 -11.63 -13.33
C VAL A 270 -8.46 -10.50 -13.45
N ARG A 271 -8.65 -9.57 -14.41
CA ARG A 271 -7.75 -8.43 -14.61
C ARG A 271 -7.70 -7.49 -13.42
N VAL A 272 -8.86 -7.10 -12.87
CA VAL A 272 -8.88 -6.19 -11.73
C VAL A 272 -8.45 -6.90 -10.44
N GLY A 273 -8.90 -8.13 -10.19
CA GLY A 273 -8.60 -8.87 -8.96
C GLY A 273 -7.15 -9.31 -8.82
N LEU A 274 -6.48 -9.67 -9.93
CA LEU A 274 -5.05 -10.01 -9.95
C LEU A 274 -4.15 -8.85 -10.41
N VAL A 275 -4.79 -7.73 -10.75
CA VAL A 275 -4.16 -6.53 -11.30
C VAL A 275 -3.17 -6.85 -12.42
N THR A 276 -3.66 -7.45 -13.50
CA THR A 276 -2.83 -7.83 -14.65
C THR A 276 -2.78 -6.72 -15.70
N ALA A 277 -2.02 -6.95 -16.78
CA ALA A 277 -2.00 -6.02 -17.89
C ALA A 277 -3.41 -5.89 -18.51
N PRO A 278 -3.79 -4.68 -18.95
CA PRO A 278 -5.07 -4.45 -19.60
C PRO A 278 -5.14 -5.20 -20.94
N GLY A 279 -6.37 -5.49 -21.38
CA GLY A 279 -6.62 -6.20 -22.63
C GLY A 279 -8.11 -6.35 -22.90
N ALA A 280 -8.44 -7.03 -24.01
CA ALA A 280 -9.83 -7.22 -24.41
C ALA A 280 -10.63 -8.03 -23.38
N SER A 281 -11.88 -7.63 -23.14
CA SER A 281 -12.76 -8.25 -22.14
C SER A 281 -13.13 -9.71 -22.45
N ASP A 282 -13.01 -10.15 -23.70
CA ASP A 282 -13.28 -11.55 -24.09
C ASP A 282 -12.04 -12.46 -23.99
N ALA A 283 -10.85 -11.90 -23.77
CA ALA A 283 -9.61 -12.65 -23.65
C ALA A 283 -9.15 -12.72 -22.19
N LEU A 284 -8.81 -13.91 -21.67
CA LEU A 284 -8.22 -14.04 -20.34
C LEU A 284 -6.76 -13.53 -20.32
N PRO A 285 -6.31 -12.85 -19.25
CA PRO A 285 -4.92 -12.39 -19.15
C PRO A 285 -3.90 -13.51 -18.88
N TYR A 286 -4.38 -14.69 -18.48
CA TYR A 286 -3.59 -15.90 -18.25
C TYR A 286 -4.25 -17.10 -18.94
N SER A 287 -3.56 -18.23 -18.97
CA SER A 287 -4.13 -19.47 -19.52
C SER A 287 -5.41 -19.87 -18.77
N ALA A 288 -6.38 -20.41 -19.49
CA ALA A 288 -7.64 -20.87 -18.91
C ALA A 288 -7.44 -21.87 -17.76
N HIS A 289 -6.39 -22.69 -17.84
CA HIS A 289 -6.00 -23.62 -16.77
C HIS A 289 -5.59 -22.90 -15.48
N TYR A 290 -4.76 -21.86 -15.57
CA TYR A 290 -4.26 -21.15 -14.39
C TYR A 290 -5.39 -20.44 -13.63
N VAL A 291 -6.35 -19.87 -14.35
CA VAL A 291 -7.47 -19.13 -13.76
C VAL A 291 -8.73 -19.98 -13.60
N ARG A 292 -8.69 -21.30 -13.78
CA ARG A 292 -9.89 -22.15 -13.70
C ARG A 292 -10.64 -21.94 -12.38
N ASP A 293 -9.92 -21.89 -11.28
CA ASP A 293 -10.48 -21.80 -9.93
C ASP A 293 -10.43 -20.36 -9.37
N PHE A 294 -10.50 -19.36 -10.25
CA PHE A 294 -10.31 -17.94 -9.89
C PHE A 294 -11.30 -17.48 -8.82
N GLU A 295 -12.59 -17.77 -8.99
CA GLU A 295 -13.66 -17.33 -8.12
C GLU A 295 -13.48 -17.89 -6.69
N THR A 296 -13.16 -19.18 -6.56
CA THR A 296 -12.92 -19.82 -5.25
C THR A 296 -11.64 -19.33 -4.58
N ARG A 297 -10.60 -19.00 -5.36
CA ARG A 297 -9.29 -18.62 -4.82
C ARG A 297 -9.20 -17.16 -4.47
N TYR A 298 -9.76 -16.29 -5.30
CA TYR A 298 -9.50 -14.86 -5.27
C TYR A 298 -10.74 -14.02 -5.01
N CYS A 299 -11.95 -14.59 -5.04
CA CYS A 299 -13.18 -13.86 -4.72
C CYS A 299 -13.74 -14.28 -3.35
N TYR A 300 -14.22 -13.30 -2.59
CA TYR A 300 -15.06 -13.50 -1.42
C TYR A 300 -16.48 -13.04 -1.79
N ASP A 301 -17.29 -14.01 -2.21
CA ASP A 301 -18.59 -13.77 -2.85
C ASP A 301 -19.79 -13.89 -1.90
N GLN A 302 -19.59 -13.78 -0.57
CA GLN A 302 -20.70 -13.83 0.39
C GLN A 302 -21.81 -12.80 0.09
N PHE A 303 -21.44 -11.65 -0.47
CA PHE A 303 -22.36 -10.56 -0.83
C PHE A 303 -22.47 -10.35 -2.35
N TRP A 304 -21.99 -11.31 -3.13
CA TRP A 304 -22.08 -11.29 -4.59
C TRP A 304 -22.94 -12.44 -5.09
N ASN A 305 -23.97 -12.14 -5.86
CA ASN A 305 -24.80 -13.13 -6.51
C ASN A 305 -25.24 -12.63 -7.89
N GLU A 306 -24.65 -13.20 -8.93
CA GLU A 306 -24.93 -12.85 -10.32
C GLU A 306 -26.37 -13.19 -10.74
N ASP A 307 -27.03 -14.16 -10.11
CA ASP A 307 -28.38 -14.59 -10.48
C ASP A 307 -29.49 -13.72 -9.85
N ARG A 308 -29.15 -12.77 -8.96
CA ARG A 308 -30.14 -11.86 -8.37
C ARG A 308 -30.84 -11.06 -9.45
N SER A 309 -32.15 -10.84 -9.31
CA SER A 309 -32.95 -10.07 -10.27
C SER A 309 -32.73 -8.57 -10.20
N ASP A 310 -32.30 -8.07 -9.04
CA ASP A 310 -31.93 -6.67 -8.80
C ASP A 310 -30.43 -6.46 -9.07
N ARG A 311 -29.67 -6.03 -8.07
CA ARG A 311 -28.24 -5.81 -8.16
C ARG A 311 -27.48 -7.06 -7.72
N PRO A 312 -26.36 -7.40 -8.36
CA PRO A 312 -25.57 -8.57 -7.98
C PRO A 312 -24.89 -8.42 -6.61
N GLY A 313 -24.85 -7.20 -6.05
CA GLY A 313 -24.22 -6.90 -4.77
C GLY A 313 -22.76 -6.49 -4.94
N THR A 314 -21.94 -6.75 -3.93
CA THR A 314 -20.52 -6.35 -3.91
C THR A 314 -19.64 -7.58 -3.99
N ARG A 315 -18.71 -7.58 -4.96
CA ARG A 315 -17.66 -8.59 -5.05
C ARG A 315 -16.38 -8.05 -4.44
N PHE A 316 -15.86 -8.80 -3.48
CA PHE A 316 -14.56 -8.56 -2.86
C PHE A 316 -13.56 -9.53 -3.47
N MET A 317 -12.35 -9.06 -3.80
CA MET A 317 -11.28 -9.88 -4.32
C MET A 317 -9.98 -9.60 -3.59
N SER A 318 -9.18 -10.63 -3.34
CA SER A 318 -7.83 -10.47 -2.79
C SER A 318 -6.85 -11.47 -3.41
N CYS A 319 -5.65 -11.02 -3.74
CA CYS A 319 -4.53 -11.88 -4.16
C CYS A 319 -3.27 -11.65 -3.32
N GLY A 320 -3.44 -11.10 -2.11
CA GLY A 320 -2.35 -10.62 -1.25
C GLY A 320 -1.78 -9.30 -1.73
N HIS A 321 -1.33 -9.22 -2.99
CA HIS A 321 -0.81 -7.99 -3.58
C HIS A 321 -1.89 -6.91 -3.77
N ALA A 322 -3.12 -7.32 -4.05
CA ALA A 322 -4.23 -6.39 -4.25
C ALA A 322 -5.48 -6.84 -3.51
N PHE A 323 -6.25 -5.85 -3.07
CA PHE A 323 -7.62 -6.00 -2.55
C PHE A 323 -8.56 -5.13 -3.37
N VAL A 324 -9.63 -5.69 -3.92
CA VAL A 324 -10.52 -4.97 -4.84
C VAL A 324 -11.97 -5.15 -4.45
N MET A 325 -12.70 -4.03 -4.36
CA MET A 325 -14.14 -3.96 -4.18
C MET A 325 -14.79 -3.48 -5.48
N VAL A 326 -15.76 -4.24 -5.97
CA VAL A 326 -16.56 -3.87 -7.14
C VAL A 326 -18.03 -3.93 -6.78
N GLY A 327 -18.76 -2.85 -7.08
CA GLY A 327 -20.18 -2.72 -6.80
C GLY A 327 -20.87 -1.68 -7.68
N ASP A 328 -22.17 -1.56 -7.50
CA ASP A 328 -23.06 -0.73 -8.33
C ASP A 328 -23.02 0.74 -7.88
N ALA A 329 -22.77 1.66 -8.82
CA ALA A 329 -22.70 3.10 -8.54
C ALA A 329 -24.05 3.72 -8.13
N ASN A 330 -25.16 3.04 -8.39
CA ASN A 330 -26.50 3.45 -8.00
C ASN A 330 -26.94 2.85 -6.65
N ASP A 331 -26.09 2.03 -6.02
CA ASP A 331 -26.31 1.55 -4.65
C ASP A 331 -25.82 2.58 -3.63
N ALA A 332 -26.80 3.23 -2.97
CA ALA A 332 -26.55 4.23 -1.95
C ALA A 332 -25.65 3.72 -0.82
N PHE A 333 -25.79 2.44 -0.43
CA PHE A 333 -24.92 1.87 0.61
C PHE A 333 -23.51 1.61 0.08
N PHE A 334 -23.35 1.26 -1.19
CA PHE A 334 -22.04 1.04 -1.79
C PHE A 334 -21.25 2.36 -1.84
N VAL A 335 -21.86 3.42 -2.39
CA VAL A 335 -21.19 4.71 -2.64
C VAL A 335 -21.10 5.64 -1.43
N ASP A 336 -21.79 5.34 -0.33
CA ASP A 336 -21.79 6.20 0.85
C ASP A 336 -20.41 6.23 1.54
N SER A 337 -19.89 7.46 1.69
CA SER A 337 -18.55 7.73 2.22
C SER A 337 -18.45 7.79 3.74
N ASP A 338 -19.59 7.73 4.44
CA ASP A 338 -19.65 7.80 5.90
C ASP A 338 -19.94 6.42 6.51
N ALA A 339 -21.19 5.96 6.44
CA ALA A 339 -21.63 4.68 7.03
C ALA A 339 -21.55 3.49 6.04
N GLY A 340 -21.45 3.77 4.75
CA GLY A 340 -21.43 2.79 3.67
C GLY A 340 -20.08 2.13 3.37
N LEU A 341 -20.06 1.37 2.27
CA LEU A 341 -18.89 0.58 1.87
C LEU A 341 -17.73 1.43 1.37
N LEU A 342 -17.98 2.63 0.82
CA LEU A 342 -16.91 3.56 0.49
C LEU A 342 -16.22 4.09 1.76
N GLY A 343 -16.99 4.40 2.81
CA GLY A 343 -16.44 4.71 4.13
C GLY A 343 -15.58 3.56 4.65
N GLN A 344 -16.15 2.34 4.73
CA GLN A 344 -15.43 1.16 5.19
C GLN A 344 -14.18 0.86 4.35
N PHE A 345 -14.20 1.07 3.03
CA PHE A 345 -13.05 0.88 2.14
C PHE A 345 -11.84 1.71 2.55
N ARG A 346 -12.08 2.98 2.88
CA ARG A 346 -11.03 3.96 3.21
C ARG A 346 -10.48 3.80 4.64
N HIS A 347 -11.16 3.01 5.46
CA HIS A 347 -10.99 2.93 6.90
C HIS A 347 -10.77 1.46 7.31
N GLN A 348 -11.84 0.75 7.63
CA GLN A 348 -11.83 -0.66 8.05
C GLN A 348 -11.07 -1.59 7.09
N TYR A 349 -11.42 -1.63 5.80
CA TYR A 349 -10.78 -2.54 4.84
C TYR A 349 -9.33 -2.12 4.54
N PHE A 350 -9.03 -0.82 4.58
CA PHE A 350 -7.65 -0.33 4.51
C PHE A 350 -6.80 -0.92 5.63
N LEU A 351 -7.28 -0.93 6.88
CA LEU A 351 -6.55 -1.50 8.01
C LEU A 351 -6.39 -3.03 7.91
N LEU A 352 -7.43 -3.74 7.45
CA LEU A 352 -7.34 -5.18 7.18
C LEU A 352 -6.26 -5.53 6.13
N PHE A 353 -5.96 -4.58 5.22
CA PHE A 353 -4.91 -4.72 4.22
C PHE A 353 -3.54 -4.21 4.71
N LEU A 354 -3.51 -3.15 5.52
CA LEU A 354 -2.29 -2.56 6.08
C LEU A 354 -1.57 -3.51 7.04
N ILE A 355 -2.31 -4.10 7.98
CA ILE A 355 -1.76 -4.96 9.04
C ILE A 355 -0.91 -6.12 8.47
N PRO A 356 -1.40 -6.97 7.54
CA PRO A 356 -0.61 -8.09 7.06
C PRO A 356 0.57 -7.66 6.16
N HIS A 357 0.47 -6.51 5.47
CA HIS A 357 1.61 -5.93 4.74
C HIS A 357 2.69 -5.40 5.68
N PHE A 358 2.28 -4.78 6.79
CA PHE A 358 3.20 -4.41 7.86
C PHE A 358 3.89 -5.63 8.45
N HIS A 359 3.15 -6.70 8.76
CA HIS A 359 3.74 -7.95 9.26
C HIS A 359 4.83 -8.48 8.31
N LYS A 360 4.49 -8.62 7.02
CA LYS A 360 5.43 -9.08 6.01
C LYS A 360 6.66 -8.17 5.92
N ALA A 361 6.47 -6.86 5.90
CA ALA A 361 7.56 -5.90 5.82
C ALA A 361 8.49 -5.96 7.05
N ALA A 362 7.94 -6.10 8.25
CA ALA A 362 8.71 -6.24 9.49
C ALA A 362 9.53 -7.53 9.49
N LEU A 363 8.94 -8.64 9.09
CA LEU A 363 9.62 -9.94 8.99
C LEU A 363 10.75 -9.90 7.93
N LEU A 364 10.48 -9.40 6.73
CA LEU A 364 11.51 -9.24 5.70
C LEU A 364 12.64 -8.29 6.15
N MET A 365 12.32 -7.22 6.88
CA MET A 365 13.32 -6.32 7.47
C MET A 365 14.21 -7.04 8.49
N LEU A 366 13.63 -7.87 9.36
CA LEU A 366 14.38 -8.64 10.35
C LEU A 366 15.29 -9.68 9.66
N SER A 367 14.77 -10.38 8.65
CA SER A 367 15.54 -11.33 7.84
C SER A 367 16.72 -10.66 7.14
N ASP A 368 16.51 -9.51 6.48
CA ASP A 368 17.57 -8.73 5.83
C ASP A 368 18.67 -8.32 6.82
N ARG A 369 18.29 -7.85 8.02
CA ARG A 369 19.26 -7.47 9.06
C ARG A 369 20.06 -8.66 9.59
N MET A 370 19.43 -9.83 9.71
CA MET A 370 20.12 -11.06 10.09
C MET A 370 21.16 -11.46 9.04
N VAL A 371 20.80 -11.43 7.76
CA VAL A 371 21.73 -11.68 6.64
C VAL A 371 22.88 -10.68 6.66
N HIS A 372 22.60 -9.39 6.88
CA HIS A 372 23.64 -8.36 6.99
C HIS A 372 24.58 -8.60 8.18
N ALA A 373 24.06 -9.04 9.32
CA ALA A 373 24.89 -9.38 10.47
C ALA A 373 25.80 -10.59 10.19
N LEU A 374 25.28 -11.62 9.52
CA LEU A 374 26.04 -12.80 9.11
C LEU A 374 27.13 -12.47 8.08
N ASN A 375 26.83 -11.63 7.08
CA ASN A 375 27.80 -11.25 6.06
C ASN A 375 28.99 -10.45 6.61
N ARG A 376 28.86 -9.82 7.78
CA ARG A 376 29.93 -9.09 8.48
C ARG A 376 30.67 -9.93 9.51
N LEU A 377 30.24 -11.16 9.76
CA LEU A 377 30.88 -12.06 10.72
C LEU A 377 32.18 -12.62 10.13
N ASP A 378 33.27 -12.41 10.85
CA ASP A 378 34.52 -13.12 10.66
C ASP A 378 34.71 -14.01 11.90
N ILE A 379 34.64 -15.32 11.70
CA ILE A 379 34.73 -16.31 12.78
C ILE A 379 36.13 -16.39 13.40
N GLN A 380 37.16 -15.89 12.70
CA GLN A 380 38.53 -15.88 13.18
C GLN A 380 38.84 -14.64 14.04
N ASP A 381 37.99 -13.61 13.98
CA ASP A 381 38.13 -12.38 14.78
C ASP A 381 37.19 -12.40 16.00
N PRO A 382 37.73 -12.51 17.24
CA PRO A 382 36.94 -12.46 18.45
C PRO A 382 36.08 -11.19 18.60
N GLU A 383 36.52 -10.04 18.09
CA GLU A 383 35.73 -8.80 18.15
C GLU A 383 34.57 -8.80 17.15
N SER A 384 34.77 -9.37 15.95
CA SER A 384 33.68 -9.64 15.01
C SER A 384 32.63 -10.57 15.63
N VAL A 385 33.05 -11.67 16.27
CA VAL A 385 32.13 -12.59 16.97
C VAL A 385 31.36 -11.88 18.10
N LYS A 386 32.02 -11.01 18.89
CA LYS A 386 31.35 -10.22 19.94
C LYS A 386 30.29 -9.27 19.36
N ARG A 387 30.63 -8.55 18.29
CA ARG A 387 29.70 -7.64 17.58
C ARG A 387 28.50 -8.42 17.04
N PHE A 388 28.75 -9.55 16.38
CA PHE A 388 27.69 -10.43 15.88
C PHE A 388 26.73 -10.88 16.99
N LYS A 389 27.25 -11.39 18.11
CA LYS A 389 26.42 -11.80 19.26
C LYS A 389 25.55 -10.67 19.79
N ARG A 390 26.07 -9.44 19.84
CA ARG A 390 25.31 -8.25 20.26
C ARG A 390 24.21 -7.91 19.25
N SER A 391 24.52 -7.94 17.95
CA SER A 391 23.54 -7.71 16.88
C SER A 391 22.42 -8.73 16.89
N ILE A 392 22.73 -10.03 17.02
CA ILE A 392 21.71 -11.08 17.07
C ILE A 392 20.82 -10.95 18.31
N ARG A 393 21.39 -10.65 19.49
CA ARG A 393 20.59 -10.41 20.69
C ARG A 393 19.62 -9.24 20.48
N HIS A 394 20.10 -8.15 19.89
CA HIS A 394 19.27 -6.99 19.60
C HIS A 394 18.15 -7.32 18.60
N LEU A 395 18.43 -8.09 17.54
CA LEU A 395 17.42 -8.54 16.58
C LEU A 395 16.38 -9.45 17.23
N LEU A 396 16.80 -10.39 18.08
CA LEU A 396 15.89 -11.26 18.84
C LEU A 396 14.98 -10.45 19.76
N GLU A 397 15.52 -9.43 20.43
CA GLU A 397 14.73 -8.52 21.26
C GLU A 397 13.66 -7.77 20.44
N ILE A 398 14.00 -7.29 19.24
CA ILE A 398 13.03 -6.64 18.33
C ILE A 398 11.99 -7.66 17.87
N PHE A 399 12.40 -8.88 17.48
CA PHE A 399 11.50 -9.94 17.05
C PHE A 399 10.50 -10.32 18.14
N LEU A 400 10.94 -10.51 19.40
CA LEU A 400 10.04 -10.79 20.51
C LEU A 400 9.04 -9.67 20.76
N ARG A 401 9.47 -8.40 20.65
CA ARG A 401 8.54 -7.27 20.76
C ARG A 401 7.56 -7.21 19.59
N PHE A 402 8.01 -7.53 18.38
CA PHE A 402 7.14 -7.71 17.22
C PHE A 402 6.10 -8.80 17.46
N THR A 403 6.52 -10.00 17.87
CA THR A 403 5.62 -11.12 18.17
C THR A 403 4.55 -10.75 19.19
N HIS A 404 4.91 -10.06 20.27
CA HIS A 404 3.97 -9.79 21.36
C HIS A 404 3.13 -8.52 21.17
N ARG A 405 3.53 -7.58 20.30
CA ARG A 405 2.81 -6.31 20.09
C ARG A 405 2.10 -6.21 18.75
N TYR A 406 2.62 -6.92 17.75
CA TYR A 406 2.32 -6.64 16.35
C TYR A 406 1.94 -7.87 15.56
N TRP A 407 2.15 -9.09 16.06
CA TRP A 407 1.85 -10.29 15.31
C TRP A 407 0.45 -10.82 15.63
N PHE A 408 -0.44 -10.75 14.64
CA PHE A 408 -1.85 -11.14 14.79
C PHE A 408 -2.24 -12.25 13.80
N HIS A 409 -2.73 -13.38 14.31
CA HIS A 409 -3.34 -14.42 13.46
C HIS A 409 -4.81 -14.12 13.13
N GLU A 410 -5.50 -13.41 14.02
CA GLU A 410 -6.86 -12.93 13.84
C GLU A 410 -6.93 -11.46 14.24
N VAL A 411 -7.81 -10.69 13.59
CA VAL A 411 -7.96 -9.25 13.88
C VAL A 411 -9.39 -8.84 14.19
N SER A 412 -10.36 -9.68 13.90
CA SER A 412 -11.79 -9.42 14.04
C SER A 412 -12.57 -10.72 14.25
N ASP A 413 -13.64 -10.67 15.04
CA ASP A 413 -14.66 -11.74 15.12
C ASP A 413 -15.78 -11.56 14.09
N GLN A 414 -15.83 -10.42 13.39
CA GLN A 414 -16.79 -10.22 12.30
C GLN A 414 -16.41 -11.16 11.15
N PRO A 415 -17.30 -12.08 10.71
CA PRO A 415 -16.94 -13.14 9.76
C PRO A 415 -16.28 -12.64 8.48
N GLN A 416 -16.80 -11.55 7.89
CA GLN A 416 -16.24 -10.95 6.69
C GLN A 416 -14.84 -10.38 6.90
N ALA A 417 -14.65 -9.55 7.93
CA ALA A 417 -13.35 -8.95 8.22
C ALA A 417 -12.30 -10.03 8.53
N LYS A 418 -12.69 -11.06 9.28
CA LYS A 418 -11.86 -12.23 9.60
C LYS A 418 -11.39 -12.96 8.34
N GLU A 419 -12.30 -13.32 7.44
CA GLU A 419 -11.94 -14.06 6.23
C GLU A 419 -11.12 -13.22 5.25
N LEU A 420 -11.44 -11.95 5.06
CA LEU A 420 -10.67 -11.07 4.17
C LEU A 420 -9.25 -10.83 4.67
N TYR A 421 -9.07 -10.68 5.99
CA TYR A 421 -7.75 -10.61 6.61
C TYR A 421 -6.98 -11.92 6.40
N ARG A 422 -7.59 -13.07 6.72
CA ARG A 422 -6.95 -14.39 6.58
C ARG A 422 -6.54 -14.67 5.14
N MET A 423 -7.42 -14.37 4.19
CA MET A 423 -7.16 -14.52 2.76
C MET A 423 -5.94 -13.69 2.33
N THR A 424 -5.87 -12.44 2.77
CA THR A 424 -4.74 -11.54 2.45
C THR A 424 -3.44 -12.01 3.10
N ALA A 425 -3.45 -12.34 4.40
CA ALA A 425 -2.29 -12.83 5.13
C ALA A 425 -1.74 -14.15 4.55
N SER A 426 -2.64 -15.07 4.15
CA SER A 426 -2.29 -16.35 3.53
C SER A 426 -1.58 -16.15 2.19
N TYR A 427 -2.09 -15.28 1.32
CA TYR A 427 -1.43 -14.96 0.04
C TYR A 427 -0.07 -14.30 0.21
N LEU A 428 0.10 -13.50 1.26
CA LEU A 428 1.38 -12.89 1.60
C LEU A 428 2.39 -13.89 2.20
N GLY A 429 1.94 -15.09 2.58
CA GLY A 429 2.79 -16.12 3.18
C GLY A 429 3.32 -15.72 4.55
N ALA A 430 2.59 -14.87 5.28
CA ALA A 430 3.08 -14.24 6.50
C ALA A 430 3.47 -15.28 7.57
N ASP A 431 2.65 -16.31 7.82
CA ASP A 431 2.94 -17.34 8.82
C ASP A 431 4.21 -18.13 8.47
N ARG A 432 4.36 -18.52 7.20
CA ARG A 432 5.56 -19.23 6.73
C ARG A 432 6.81 -18.38 6.90
N LEU A 433 6.73 -17.08 6.57
CA LEU A 433 7.85 -16.16 6.74
C LEU A 433 8.20 -15.96 8.23
N TYR A 434 7.20 -15.97 9.10
CA TYR A 434 7.40 -15.91 10.55
C TYR A 434 8.15 -17.15 11.06
N ASP A 435 7.78 -18.36 10.61
CA ASP A 435 8.44 -19.61 11.02
C ASP A 435 9.88 -19.74 10.49
N GLU A 436 10.22 -19.07 9.38
CA GLU A 436 11.56 -19.07 8.78
C GLU A 436 12.57 -18.17 9.51
N ILE A 437 12.10 -17.19 10.31
CA ILE A 437 12.91 -16.21 11.05
C ILE A 437 13.11 -16.67 12.49
#